data_AF-Q8VUU2-F1
#
_entry.id   AF-Q8VUU2-F1
#
_cell.length_a   1.000
_cell.length_b   1.000
_cell.length_c   1.000
_cell.angle_alpha   90.00
_cell.angle_beta   90.00
_cell.angle_gamma   90.00
#
_symmetry.space_group_name_H-M   'P 1'
#
loop_
_entity.id
_entity.type
_entity.pdbx_description
1 polymer ?
#
loop_
_entity_poly.entity_id
_entity_poly.type
_entity_poly.pdbx_seq_one_letter_code
_entity_poly.pdbx_strand_id
1 'polypeptide(L)'
;MTRHPVAGPPALGQEDNDAFDPTRRFVRVTGINRRGFVEFEFSVGIPELCVELMLPRAAFEEFCIAQNVVRLTAEGEPMTSRSRQ
;
A
#
# COMPACT_ATOMS: atom_id res chain seq x y z
N MET A 1 25.23 -11.95 48.27
CA MET A 1 25.58 -11.74 46.85
C MET A 1 24.74 -12.70 46.02
N THR A 2 23.46 -12.39 45.82
CA THR A 2 22.52 -13.30 45.14
C THR A 2 22.58 -13.01 43.64
N ARG A 3 23.06 -13.99 42.87
CA ARG A 3 23.09 -13.94 41.40
C ARG A 3 21.66 -13.78 40.89
N HIS A 4 21.40 -12.68 40.19
CA HIS A 4 20.19 -12.56 39.37
C HIS A 4 20.28 -13.56 38.20
N PRO A 5 19.19 -14.25 37.84
CA PRO A 5 19.12 -14.93 36.55
C PRO A 5 19.05 -13.85 35.46
N VAL A 6 20.03 -13.81 34.57
CA VAL A 6 19.95 -13.00 33.36
C VAL A 6 18.91 -13.69 32.48
N ALA A 7 17.73 -13.08 32.37
CA ALA A 7 16.77 -13.43 31.33
C ALA A 7 17.50 -13.25 29.99
N GLY A 8 17.42 -14.26 29.12
CA GLY A 8 18.01 -14.17 27.79
C GLY A 8 17.48 -12.94 27.05
N PRO A 9 18.24 -12.39 26.09
CA PRO A 9 17.72 -11.34 25.24
C PRO A 9 16.40 -11.83 24.60
N PRO A 10 15.37 -10.98 24.52
CA PRO A 10 14.12 -11.38 23.91
C PRO A 10 14.41 -11.79 22.47
N ALA A 11 14.06 -13.03 22.11
CA ALA A 11 13.93 -13.44 20.72
C ALA A 11 12.70 -12.73 20.14
N LEU A 12 12.82 -11.43 19.91
CA LEU A 12 11.85 -10.65 19.15
C LEU A 12 12.53 -10.24 17.85
N GLY A 13 12.81 -11.24 17.01
CA GLY A 13 12.83 -11.06 15.56
C GLY A 13 11.41 -10.87 15.05
N GLN A 14 10.67 -9.92 15.62
CA GLN A 14 9.36 -9.52 15.17
C GLN A 14 9.41 -8.02 14.91
N GLU A 15 10.30 -7.65 14.00
CA GLU A 15 10.02 -6.52 13.14
C GLU A 15 8.88 -7.02 12.26
N ASP A 16 7.64 -6.65 12.59
CA ASP A 16 6.50 -6.75 11.69
C ASP A 16 6.85 -5.86 10.49
N ASN A 17 7.65 -6.44 9.62
CA ASN A 17 8.11 -5.84 8.40
C ASN A 17 6.87 -5.92 7.51
N ASP A 18 6.09 -4.83 7.48
CA ASP A 18 5.41 -4.47 6.23
C ASP A 18 6.54 -4.31 5.20
N ALA A 19 6.98 -5.46 4.68
CA ALA A 19 8.24 -5.58 4.02
C ALA A 19 8.10 -4.83 2.72
N PHE A 20 8.92 -3.80 2.54
CA PHE A 20 8.96 -3.06 1.30
C PHE A 20 9.18 -4.05 0.15
N ASP A 21 8.10 -4.33 -0.59
CA ASP A 21 8.09 -5.28 -1.68
C ASP A 21 7.96 -4.54 -3.02
N PRO A 22 9.07 -4.24 -3.72
CA PRO A 22 9.05 -3.42 -4.94
C PRO A 22 8.28 -4.06 -6.11
N THR A 23 7.82 -5.30 -5.95
CA THR A 23 6.95 -5.97 -6.93
C THR A 23 5.48 -5.62 -6.75
N ARG A 24 5.08 -5.13 -5.56
CA ARG A 24 3.73 -4.64 -5.28
C ARG A 24 3.61 -3.18 -5.72
N ARG A 25 2.52 -2.90 -6.44
CA ARG A 25 2.14 -1.56 -6.86
C ARG A 25 0.72 -1.29 -6.43
N PHE A 26 0.48 -0.08 -5.93
CA PHE A 26 -0.79 0.33 -5.38
C PHE A 26 -1.29 1.59 -6.07
N VAL A 27 -2.60 1.71 -6.20
CA VAL A 27 -3.25 2.92 -6.69
C VAL A 27 -4.38 3.29 -5.75
N ARG A 28 -4.44 4.55 -5.33
CA ARG A 28 -5.57 5.12 -4.59
C ARG A 28 -6.13 6.31 -5.38
N VAL A 29 -7.38 6.24 -5.80
CA VAL A 29 -8.03 7.37 -6.50
C VAL A 29 -8.45 8.39 -5.46
N THR A 30 -7.97 9.63 -5.61
CA THR A 30 -8.28 10.75 -4.72
C THR A 30 -9.43 11.58 -5.24
N GLY A 31 -9.65 11.59 -6.56
CA GLY A 31 -10.74 12.35 -7.15
C GLY A 31 -10.83 12.29 -8.67
N ILE A 32 -11.78 13.05 -9.20
CA ILE A 32 -11.89 13.37 -10.63
C ILE A 32 -12.11 14.87 -10.74
N ASN A 33 -11.23 15.55 -11.47
CA ASN A 33 -11.35 16.99 -11.62
C ASN A 33 -12.45 17.39 -12.64
N ARG A 34 -12.73 18.69 -12.73
CA ARG A 34 -13.75 19.25 -13.65
C ARG A 34 -13.45 19.01 -15.13
N ARG A 35 -12.21 18.67 -15.48
CA ARG A 35 -11.78 18.35 -16.85
C ARG A 35 -11.89 16.86 -17.17
N GLY A 36 -12.36 16.03 -16.22
CA GLY A 36 -12.53 14.59 -16.40
C GLY A 36 -11.25 13.78 -16.23
N PHE A 37 -10.20 14.36 -15.64
CA PHE A 37 -8.98 13.64 -15.31
C PHE A 37 -9.14 12.96 -13.95
N VAL A 38 -8.65 11.73 -13.85
CA VAL A 38 -8.57 10.95 -12.61
C VAL A 38 -7.31 11.41 -11.87
N GLU A 39 -7.51 11.87 -10.64
CA GLU A 39 -6.45 12.20 -9.69
C GLU A 39 -6.24 10.97 -8.79
N PHE A 40 -4.99 10.51 -8.69
CA PHE A 40 -4.68 9.29 -7.95
C PHE A 40 -3.25 9.30 -7.42
N GLU A 41 -3.04 8.54 -6.36
CA GLU A 41 -1.72 8.28 -5.78
C GLU A 41 -1.25 6.91 -6.21
N PHE A 42 0.00 6.81 -6.64
CA PHE A 42 0.66 5.56 -7.04
C PHE A 42 1.81 5.25 -6.08
N SER A 43 1.78 4.06 -5.47
CA SER A 43 2.81 3.61 -4.53
C SER A 43 3.47 2.32 -5.01
N VAL A 44 4.75 2.15 -4.68
CA VAL A 44 5.53 0.94 -4.98
C VAL A 44 6.16 0.44 -3.69
N GLY A 45 6.13 -0.87 -3.43
CA GLY A 45 6.61 -1.39 -2.17
C GLY A 45 5.56 -1.33 -1.08
N ILE A 46 5.31 -0.11 -0.63
CA ILE A 46 4.46 0.21 0.51
C ILE A 46 3.46 1.30 0.14
N PRO A 47 2.27 1.32 0.74
CA PRO A 47 1.26 2.33 0.44
C PRO A 47 1.65 3.74 0.92
N GLU A 48 2.50 3.90 1.94
CA GLU A 48 2.91 5.22 2.47
C GLU A 48 3.85 6.00 1.54
N LEU A 49 4.61 5.32 0.67
CA LEU A 49 5.52 5.97 -0.28
C LEU A 49 4.86 6.08 -1.66
N CYS A 50 4.13 7.17 -1.85
CA CYS A 50 3.36 7.41 -3.07
C CYS A 50 3.77 8.69 -3.82
N VAL A 51 3.47 8.69 -5.11
CA VAL A 51 3.50 9.89 -5.97
C VAL A 51 2.08 10.23 -6.42
N GLU A 52 1.75 11.52 -6.41
CA GLU A 52 0.46 12.02 -6.91
C GLU A 52 0.52 12.22 -8.42
N LEU A 53 -0.46 11.65 -9.13
CA LEU A 53 -0.54 11.65 -10.59
C LEU A 53 -1.95 12.01 -11.03
N MET A 54 -2.05 12.51 -12.26
CA MET A 54 -3.34 12.84 -12.89
C MET A 54 -3.34 12.43 -14.35
N LEU A 55 -4.31 11.61 -14.75
CA LEU A 55 -4.43 11.10 -16.12
C LEU A 55 -5.87 11.16 -16.62
N PRO A 56 -6.10 11.27 -17.94
CA PRO A 56 -7.42 11.00 -18.52
C PRO A 56 -7.88 9.59 -18.15
N ARG A 57 -9.19 9.39 -17.98
CA ARG A 57 -9.78 8.10 -17.55
C ARG A 57 -9.26 6.90 -18.34
N ALA A 58 -9.26 6.97 -19.67
CA ALA A 58 -8.77 5.87 -20.51
C ALA A 58 -7.29 5.55 -20.26
N ALA A 59 -6.44 6.57 -20.11
CA ALA A 59 -5.02 6.38 -19.83
C ALA A 59 -4.77 5.84 -18.41
N PHE A 60 -5.60 6.22 -17.44
CA PHE A 60 -5.57 5.66 -16.09
C PHE A 60 -5.91 4.17 -16.07
N GLU A 61 -6.90 3.73 -16.86
CA GLU A 61 -7.27 2.32 -16.98
C GLU A 61 -6.13 1.49 -17.59
N GLU A 62 -5.53 1.97 -18.68
CA GLU A 62 -4.35 1.35 -19.29
C GLU A 62 -3.15 1.31 -18.32
N PHE A 63 -2.92 2.39 -17.57
CA PHE A 63 -1.88 2.44 -16.54
C PHE A 63 -2.07 1.36 -15.47
N CYS A 64 -3.31 1.17 -15.00
CA CYS A 64 -3.62 0.14 -14.01
C CYS A 64 -3.27 -1.27 -14.52
N ILE A 65 -3.58 -1.56 -15.79
CA ILE A 65 -3.29 -2.84 -16.43
C ILE A 65 -1.78 -3.02 -16.60
N ALA A 66 -1.10 -2.02 -17.16
CA ALA A 66 0.34 -2.07 -17.44
C ALA A 66 1.19 -2.23 -16.18
N GLN A 67 0.77 -1.62 -15.06
CA GLN A 67 1.49 -1.68 -13.79
C GLN A 67 1.05 -2.83 -12.88
N ASN A 68 -0.01 -3.58 -13.24
CA ASN A 68 -0.59 -4.64 -12.43
C ASN A 68 -0.84 -4.20 -10.97
N VAL A 69 -1.56 -3.08 -10.82
CA VAL A 69 -1.75 -2.41 -9.52
C VAL A 69 -2.88 -3.03 -8.70
N VAL A 70 -2.72 -2.96 -7.39
CA VAL A 70 -3.80 -3.19 -6.42
C VAL A 70 -4.48 -1.86 -6.12
N ARG A 71 -5.81 -1.80 -6.28
CA ARG A 71 -6.58 -0.61 -5.93
C ARG A 71 -6.86 -0.57 -4.44
N LEU A 72 -6.44 0.52 -3.80
CA LEU A 72 -6.74 0.82 -2.41
C LEU A 72 -8.04 1.62 -2.33
N THR A 73 -8.81 1.38 -1.27
CA THR A 73 -9.94 2.23 -0.93
C THR A 73 -9.46 3.55 -0.33
N ALA A 74 -10.36 4.53 -0.17
CA ALA A 74 -10.02 5.83 0.42
C ALA A 74 -9.44 5.71 1.85
N GLU A 75 -9.71 4.60 2.53
CA GLU A 75 -9.23 4.32 3.89
C GLU A 75 -7.87 3.58 3.91
N GLY A 76 -7.22 3.41 2.77
CA GLY A 76 -5.90 2.75 2.66
C GLY A 76 -5.96 1.22 2.67
N GLU A 77 -7.11 0.63 2.98
CA GLU A 77 -7.29 -0.81 2.98
C GLU A 77 -7.48 -1.34 1.55
N PRO A 78 -6.77 -2.42 1.14
CA PRO A 78 -7.09 -3.11 -0.09
C PRO A 78 -8.52 -3.63 0.03
N MET A 79 -9.28 -3.57 -1.06
CA MET A 79 -10.61 -4.21 -1.14
C MET A 79 -10.44 -5.74 -1.16
N THR A 80 -9.85 -6.31 -0.12
CA THR A 80 -9.91 -7.74 0.11
C THR A 80 -11.37 -8.02 0.43
N SER A 81 -11.97 -8.89 -0.37
CA SER A 81 -13.29 -9.41 -0.06
C SER A 81 -13.15 -10.18 1.25
N ARG A 82 -13.32 -9.52 2.40
CA ARG A 82 -13.50 -10.18 3.68
C ARG A 82 -14.92 -10.74 3.69
N SER A 83 -15.13 -11.72 2.81
CA SER A 83 -16.28 -12.59 2.82
C SER A 83 -16.19 -13.43 4.09
N ARG A 84 -16.84 -12.91 5.14
CA ARG A 84 -17.72 -13.62 6.07
C ARG A 84 -17.12 -14.83 6.84
N GLN A 85 -17.20 -14.66 8.17
CA GLN A 85 -17.25 -15.67 9.24
C GLN A 85 -15.93 -16.07 9.91
#